data_AF-A0A1C6IPZ7-F1
#
_entry.id   AF-A0A1C6IPZ7-F1
#
_cell.length_a   1.000
_cell.length_b   1.000
_cell.length_c   1.000
_cell.angle_alpha   90.00
_cell.angle_beta   90.00
_cell.angle_gamma   90.00
#
_symmetry.space_group_name_H-M   'P 1'
#
loop_
_entity.id
_entity.type
_entity.pdbx_description
1 polymer ?
#
loop_
_entity_poly.entity_id
_entity_poly.type
_entity_poly.pdbx_seq_one_letter_code
_entity_poly.pdbx_strand_id
1 'polypeptide(L)'
;MRLPKSFYERPLTPKEAQFATDNINIVWWYLDQQGLERAEWFDVVIFRYLISVKRWFALPDLQKVKFVTVACNAMRSAIGNARRKSAKEPQTVSLYEPIPGTEDLLYIDTIAAPEIL
;
A
#
# COMPACT_ATOMS: atom_id res chain seq x y z
N MET A 1 8.17 6.29 16.75
CA MET A 1 9.35 5.43 16.98
C MET A 1 9.34 4.25 16.00
N ARG A 2 10.44 4.04 15.27
CA ARG A 2 10.63 2.92 14.35
C ARG A 2 11.42 1.83 15.08
N LEU A 3 10.92 0.60 15.07
CA LEU A 3 11.61 -0.58 15.60
C LEU A 3 12.61 -1.15 14.57
N PRO A 4 13.54 -2.03 14.98
CA PRO A 4 14.51 -2.67 14.07
C PRO A 4 13.84 -3.43 12.91
N LYS A 5 14.53 -3.61 11.78
CA LYS A 5 13.99 -4.30 10.61
C LYS A 5 13.52 -5.73 10.93
N SER A 6 14.32 -6.47 11.70
CA SER A 6 14.03 -7.84 12.14
C SER A 6 12.71 -7.96 12.90
N PHE A 7 12.28 -6.91 13.61
CA PHE A 7 10.98 -6.88 14.28
C PHE A 7 9.80 -6.95 13.28
N TYR A 8 9.93 -6.33 12.11
CA TYR A 8 8.88 -6.35 11.10
C TYR A 8 8.91 -7.62 10.26
N GLU A 9 10.08 -8.22 10.07
CA GLU A 9 10.27 -9.44 9.26
C GLU A 9 9.90 -10.73 10.01
N ARG A 10 10.00 -10.77 11.35
CA ARG A 10 9.56 -11.95 12.12
C ARG A 10 8.07 -12.26 11.88
N PRO A 11 7.61 -13.51 11.97
CA PRO A 11 6.19 -13.80 11.98
C PRO A 11 5.48 -13.17 13.19
N LEU A 12 4.14 -13.10 13.13
CA LEU A 12 3.34 -12.79 14.32
C LEU A 12 3.55 -13.89 15.36
N THR A 13 3.65 -13.49 16.62
CA THR A 13 3.56 -14.46 17.73
C THR A 13 2.13 -15.03 17.80
N PRO A 14 1.91 -16.20 18.43
CA PRO A 14 0.56 -16.76 18.56
C PRO A 14 -0.45 -15.77 19.18
N LYS A 15 -0.02 -14.99 20.18
CA LYS A 15 -0.84 -13.96 20.83
C LYS A 15 -1.22 -12.83 19.86
N GLU A 16 -0.25 -12.35 19.07
CA GLU A 16 -0.50 -11.32 18.06
C GLU A 16 -1.39 -11.85 16.93
N ALA A 17 -1.21 -13.10 16.50
CA ALA A 17 -2.02 -13.73 15.48
C ALA A 17 -3.49 -13.87 15.93
N GLN A 18 -3.72 -14.36 17.15
CA GLN A 18 -5.07 -14.44 17.71
C GLN A 18 -5.72 -13.06 17.80
N PHE A 19 -4.99 -12.06 18.33
CA PHE A 19 -5.50 -10.70 18.41
C PHE A 19 -5.84 -10.11 17.04
N ALA A 20 -5.03 -10.40 16.02
CA ALA A 20 -5.29 -9.98 14.64
C ALA A 20 -6.57 -10.65 14.10
N THR A 21 -6.78 -11.94 14.35
CA THR A 21 -7.99 -12.66 13.94
C THR A 21 -9.23 -12.07 14.62
N ASP A 22 -9.19 -11.86 15.94
CA ASP A 22 -10.32 -11.36 16.72
C ASP A 22 -10.76 -9.95 16.29
N ASN A 23 -9.83 -9.15 15.75
CA ASN A 23 -10.05 -7.76 15.38
C ASN A 23 -10.03 -7.53 13.86
N ILE A 24 -10.08 -8.58 13.03
CA ILE A 24 -9.94 -8.44 11.57
C ILE A 24 -11.14 -7.71 10.95
N ASN A 25 -12.31 -7.76 11.62
CA ASN A 25 -13.51 -7.01 11.23
C ASN A 25 -13.29 -5.49 11.11
N ILE A 26 -12.31 -4.94 11.83
CA ILE A 26 -11.89 -3.54 11.71
C ILE A 26 -11.45 -3.21 10.27
N VAL A 27 -10.80 -4.15 9.58
CA VAL A 27 -10.36 -3.94 8.19
C VAL A 27 -11.56 -3.78 7.27
N TRP A 28 -12.54 -4.69 7.38
CA TRP A 28 -13.75 -4.65 6.56
C TRP A 28 -14.58 -3.40 6.83
N TRP A 29 -14.85 -3.13 8.11
CA TRP A 29 -15.57 -1.92 8.51
C TRP A 29 -14.86 -0.66 8.02
N TYR A 30 -13.53 -0.58 8.15
CA TYR A 30 -12.78 0.59 7.70
C TYR A 30 -12.90 0.79 6.17
N LEU A 31 -12.75 -0.26 5.37
CA LEU A 31 -12.88 -0.17 3.91
C LEU A 31 -14.29 0.30 3.51
N ASP A 32 -15.33 -0.26 4.14
CA ASP A 32 -16.73 0.13 3.90
C ASP A 32 -16.95 1.61 4.25
N GLN A 33 -16.44 2.06 5.40
CA GLN A 33 -16.55 3.47 5.82
C GLN A 33 -15.79 4.44 4.92
N GLN A 34 -14.78 3.96 4.17
CA GLN A 34 -14.06 4.78 3.20
C GLN A 34 -14.65 4.68 1.78
N GLY A 35 -15.69 3.86 1.57
CA GLY A 35 -16.27 3.61 0.25
C GLY A 35 -15.29 2.94 -0.71
N LEU A 36 -14.36 2.14 -0.20
CA LEU A 36 -13.33 1.46 -0.99
C LEU A 36 -13.78 0.05 -1.35
N GLU A 37 -13.56 -0.35 -2.60
CA GLU A 37 -13.81 -1.71 -3.03
C GLU A 37 -12.89 -2.68 -2.28
N ARG A 38 -13.50 -3.64 -1.57
CA ARG A 38 -12.76 -4.56 -0.70
C ARG A 38 -11.73 -5.38 -1.47
N ALA A 39 -12.08 -5.89 -2.66
CA ALA A 39 -11.21 -6.72 -3.49
C ALA A 39 -9.96 -5.96 -3.96
N GLU A 40 -10.09 -4.67 -4.26
CA GLU A 40 -8.98 -3.82 -4.69
C GLU A 40 -8.08 -3.40 -3.51
N TRP A 41 -8.67 -3.07 -2.37
CA TRP A 41 -7.95 -2.38 -1.30
C TRP A 41 -7.53 -3.27 -0.13
N PHE A 42 -8.03 -4.51 -0.02
CA PHE A 42 -7.72 -5.40 1.10
C PHE A 42 -6.22 -5.63 1.25
N ASP A 43 -5.54 -6.03 0.17
CA ASP A 43 -4.10 -6.32 0.22
C ASP A 43 -3.26 -5.09 0.58
N VAL A 44 -3.71 -3.90 0.16
CA VAL A 44 -3.02 -2.64 0.49
C VAL A 44 -3.09 -2.37 2.00
N VAL A 45 -4.24 -2.59 2.63
CA VAL A 45 -4.47 -2.21 4.03
C VAL A 45 -4.08 -3.32 5.02
N ILE A 46 -4.21 -4.59 4.64
CA ILE A 46 -4.02 -5.74 5.55
C ILE A 46 -2.58 -5.80 6.09
N PHE A 47 -1.57 -5.54 5.27
CA PHE A 47 -0.18 -5.52 5.75
C PHE A 47 0.05 -4.42 6.78
N ARG A 48 -0.59 -3.26 6.61
CA ARG A 48 -0.49 -2.16 7.58
C ARG A 48 -1.24 -2.47 8.87
N TYR A 49 -2.38 -3.15 8.77
CA TYR A 49 -3.12 -3.66 9.92
C TYR A 49 -2.27 -4.64 10.75
N LEU A 50 -1.65 -5.65 10.12
CA LEU A 50 -0.81 -6.64 10.81
C LEU A 50 0.45 -5.99 11.44
N ILE A 51 1.06 -5.01 10.76
CA ILE A 51 2.16 -4.22 11.33
C ILE A 51 1.67 -3.42 12.56
N SER A 52 0.46 -2.87 12.51
CA SER A 52 -0.14 -2.17 13.65
C SER A 52 -0.38 -3.11 14.83
N VAL A 53 -0.79 -4.37 14.62
CA VAL A 53 -0.88 -5.37 15.69
C VAL A 53 0.47 -5.54 16.37
N LYS A 54 1.55 -5.82 15.62
CA LYS A 54 2.89 -5.95 16.19
C LYS A 54 3.28 -4.73 17.03
N ARG A 55 3.10 -3.54 16.45
CA ARG A 55 3.47 -2.28 17.12
C ARG A 55 2.63 -2.01 18.36
N TRP A 56 1.35 -2.36 18.35
CA TRP A 56 0.46 -2.23 19.50
C TRP A 56 0.98 -3.00 20.71
N PHE A 57 1.44 -4.24 20.51
CA PHE A 57 2.02 -5.05 21.57
C PHE A 57 3.40 -4.56 22.03
N ALA A 58 4.22 -4.03 21.12
CA ALA A 58 5.60 -3.65 21.41
C ALA A 58 5.78 -2.22 21.96
N LEU A 59 4.82 -1.33 21.75
CA LEU A 59 4.93 0.10 22.10
C LEU A 59 3.83 0.48 23.10
N PRO A 60 4.13 0.56 24.41
CA PRO A 60 3.15 0.91 25.44
C PRO A 60 2.41 2.23 25.18
N ASP A 61 3.08 3.20 24.56
CA ASP A 61 2.45 4.48 24.20
C ASP A 61 1.28 4.33 23.23
N LEU A 62 1.31 3.33 22.35
CA LEU A 62 0.17 3.08 21.45
C LEU A 62 -1.04 2.56 22.24
N GLN A 63 -0.81 1.80 23.30
CA GLN A 63 -1.88 1.23 24.14
C GLN A 63 -2.65 2.28 24.96
N LYS A 64 -2.21 3.55 24.94
CA LYS A 64 -2.93 4.69 25.54
C LYS A 64 -4.22 5.05 24.81
N VAL A 65 -4.40 4.61 23.56
CA VAL A 65 -5.63 4.80 22.78
C VAL A 65 -6.36 3.48 22.58
N LYS A 66 -7.35 3.39 21.68
CA LYS A 66 -7.93 2.11 21.26
C LYS A 66 -7.19 1.56 20.04
N PHE A 67 -7.07 0.24 19.93
CA PHE A 67 -6.39 -0.40 18.80
C PHE A 67 -7.00 0.00 17.45
N VAL A 68 -8.34 0.10 17.37
CA VAL A 68 -9.06 0.56 16.17
C VAL A 68 -8.53 1.90 15.65
N THR A 69 -8.22 2.86 16.54
CA THR A 69 -7.68 4.17 16.18
C THR A 69 -6.31 4.03 15.51
N VAL A 70 -5.44 3.17 16.06
CA VAL A 70 -4.10 2.91 15.49
C VAL A 70 -4.19 2.19 14.16
N ALA A 71 -5.04 1.16 14.06
CA ALA A 71 -5.27 0.42 12.83
C ALA A 71 -5.79 1.35 11.71
N CYS A 72 -6.81 2.16 11.97
CA CYS A 72 -7.38 3.10 10.98
C CYS A 72 -6.35 4.12 10.51
N ASN A 73 -5.58 4.70 11.42
CA ASN A 73 -4.53 5.66 11.05
C ASN A 73 -3.45 5.02 10.16
N ALA A 74 -3.08 3.77 10.45
CA ALA A 74 -2.11 3.04 9.64
C ALA A 74 -2.68 2.69 8.26
N MET A 75 -3.91 2.16 8.18
CA MET A 75 -4.56 1.82 6.92
C MET A 75 -4.77 3.06 6.02
N ARG A 76 -5.17 4.20 6.59
CA ARG A 76 -5.24 5.49 5.87
C ARG A 76 -3.91 5.87 5.24
N SER A 77 -2.81 5.69 5.97
CA SER A 77 -1.46 5.94 5.45
C SER A 77 -1.10 4.98 4.31
N ALA A 78 -1.49 3.71 4.39
CA ALA A 78 -1.27 2.73 3.33
C ALA A 78 -1.97 3.13 2.03
N ILE A 79 -3.25 3.52 2.11
CA ILE A 79 -4.02 4.02 0.97
C ILE A 79 -3.35 5.23 0.33
N GLY A 80 -2.96 6.22 1.15
CA GLY A 80 -2.27 7.41 0.65
C GLY A 80 -0.94 7.08 -0.05
N ASN A 81 -0.19 6.09 0.46
CA ASN A 81 1.03 5.61 -0.18
C ASN A 81 0.74 4.91 -1.52
N ALA A 82 -0.27 4.04 -1.57
CA ALA A 82 -0.64 3.31 -2.78
C ALA A 82 -1.11 4.27 -3.89
N ARG A 83 -1.97 5.24 -3.57
CA ARG A 83 -2.40 6.28 -4.52
C ARG A 83 -1.22 7.11 -5.06
N ARG A 84 -0.28 7.51 -4.18
CA ARG A 84 0.93 8.22 -4.61
C ARG A 84 1.85 7.37 -5.47
N LYS A 85 1.91 6.06 -5.24
CA LYS A 85 2.69 5.14 -6.07
C LYS A 85 2.07 5.03 -7.46
N SER A 86 0.76 4.76 -7.52
CA SER A 86 0.02 4.67 -8.79
C SER A 86 0.11 5.97 -9.61
N ALA A 87 0.02 7.14 -8.97
CA ALA A 87 0.18 8.43 -9.65
C ALA A 87 1.59 8.67 -10.23
N LYS A 88 2.58 7.87 -9.86
CA LYS A 88 3.96 7.94 -10.37
C LYS A 88 4.31 6.77 -11.29
N GLU A 89 3.41 5.82 -11.49
CA GLU A 89 3.68 4.69 -12.38
C GLU A 89 3.73 5.20 -13.83
N PRO A 90 4.81 4.88 -14.57
CA PRO A 90 4.87 5.22 -15.99
C PRO A 90 3.64 4.68 -16.71
N GLN A 91 3.00 5.52 -17.52
CA GLN A 91 1.92 5.06 -18.37
C GLN A 91 2.51 4.15 -19.44
N THR A 92 1.94 2.96 -19.58
CA THR A 92 2.27 2.07 -20.69
C THR A 92 1.61 2.63 -21.94
N VAL A 93 2.43 3.00 -22.92
CA VAL A 93 1.99 3.50 -24.23
C VAL A 93 2.46 2.55 -25.32
N SER A 94 1.74 2.50 -26.44
CA SER A 94 2.23 1.76 -27.60
C SER A 94 3.33 2.55 -28.29
N LEU A 95 4.37 1.86 -28.79
CA LEU A 95 5.38 2.51 -29.63
C LEU A 95 4.75 3.13 -30.91
N TYR A 96 3.62 2.59 -31.36
CA TYR A 96 2.88 3.08 -32.53
C TYR A 96 1.78 4.09 -32.18
N GLU A 97 1.75 4.61 -30.95
CA GLU A 97 0.81 5.65 -30.52
C GLU A 97 1.40 7.04 -30.80
N PRO A 98 0.59 8.03 -31.23
CA PRO A 98 1.05 9.40 -31.39
C PRO A 98 1.43 10.02 -30.05
N ILE A 99 2.53 10.79 -30.05
CA ILE A 99 2.98 11.51 -28.88
C ILE A 99 2.02 12.68 -28.62
N PRO A 100 1.45 12.82 -27.41
CA PRO A 100 0.53 13.91 -27.12
C PRO A 100 1.15 15.29 -27.39
N GLY A 101 0.49 16.11 -28.21
CA GLY A 101 0.93 17.48 -28.52
C GLY A 101 1.96 17.59 -29.65
N THR A 102 2.18 16.52 -30.44
CA THR A 102 2.99 16.56 -31.66
C THR A 102 2.12 16.44 -32.91
N GLU A 103 2.68 16.79 -34.08
CA GLU A 103 2.04 16.57 -35.39
C GLU A 103 2.20 15.10 -35.82
N ASP A 104 1.45 14.20 -35.17
CA ASP A 104 1.38 12.76 -35.47
C ASP A 104 2.69 11.96 -35.36
N LEU A 105 3.72 12.50 -34.70
CA LEU A 105 4.95 11.76 -34.41
C LEU A 105 4.65 10.59 -33.47
N LEU A 106 5.04 9.38 -33.84
CA LEU A 106 4.85 8.20 -33.02
C LEU A 106 6.01 8.03 -32.04
N TYR A 107 5.78 7.34 -30.91
CA TYR A 107 6.86 7.03 -29.96
C TYR A 107 8.02 6.25 -30.61
N ILE A 108 7.74 5.38 -31.58
CA ILE A 108 8.73 4.59 -32.31
C ILE A 108 9.71 5.46 -33.12
N ASP A 109 9.26 6.62 -33.62
CA ASP A 109 10.07 7.52 -34.44
C ASP A 109 11.16 8.24 -33.62
N THR A 110 11.02 8.25 -32.29
CA THR A 110 11.97 8.87 -31.37
C THR A 110 13.09 7.93 -30.92
N ILE A 111 12.97 6.63 -31.23
CA ILE A 111 13.98 5.64 -30.89
C ILE A 111 15.03 5.67 -32.00
N ALA A 112 16.27 6.01 -31.65
CA ALA A 112 17.37 5.95 -32.61
C ALA A 112 17.52 4.52 -33.14
N ALA A 113 17.59 4.36 -34.46
CA ALA A 113 17.95 3.08 -35.04
C ALA A 113 19.32 2.65 -34.50
N PRO A 114 19.51 1.36 -34.12
CA PRO A 114 20.82 0.89 -33.71
C PRO A 114 21.81 1.15 -34.84
N GLU A 115 22.99 1.69 -34.51
CA GLU A 115 24.08 1.78 -35.48
C GLU A 115 24.39 0.35 -35.94
N ILE A 116 24.10 0.05 -37.21
CA ILE A 116 24.43 -1.22 -37.83
C ILE A 116 25.95 -1.22 -38.02
N LEU A 117 26.67 -1.94 -37.16
CA LEU A 117 28.10 -2.26 -37.30
C LEU A 117 28.31 -3.39 -38.31
#